data_AF-A0A6J8F450-F1
#
_entry.id   AF-A0A6J8F450-F1
#
_cell.length_a   1.000
_cell.length_b   1.000
_cell.length_c   1.000
_cell.angle_alpha   90.00
_cell.angle_beta   90.00
_cell.angle_gamma   90.00
#
_symmetry.space_group_name_H-M   'P 1'
#
loop_
_entity.id
_entity.type
_entity.pdbx_description
1 polymer ?
#
loop_
_entity_poly.entity_id
_entity_poly.type
_entity_poly.pdbx_seq_one_letter_code
_entity_poly.pdbx_strand_id
1 'polypeptide(L)'
;MIDIEDWVTNTEFFKLVDDMLGPQTADRLASLAETILKKTPSEQQLARFANQLTNSSCKNLVLHLGLEQKDWEDMEDCYTGMSLIIRIMALHCWKTKRIKGKPTKSFCTLLDALKAVDDTRHLLCKIFREDTDLLDIADVRLQEVPNDDVLNGLPSNLGNCAIQLGIELGITVSSIKESLVRHHKDMYQQMSEILRKWKSSREVKPTIYRLMLALERVDTGGLDYLKGIYLGQ
;
A
#
# COMPACT_ATOMS: atom_id res chain seq x y z
N MET A 1 8.80 18.66 21.05
CA MET A 1 9.76 19.13 20.03
C MET A 1 10.28 17.88 19.37
N ILE A 2 9.97 17.67 18.08
CA ILE A 2 10.41 16.48 17.36
C ILE A 2 11.87 16.72 17.02
N ASP A 3 12.76 15.90 17.59
CA ASP A 3 14.18 15.94 17.27
C ASP A 3 14.37 15.36 15.87
N ILE A 4 14.42 16.24 14.88
CA ILE A 4 14.61 15.91 13.46
C ILE A 4 16.04 15.39 13.23
N GLU A 5 16.99 15.75 14.10
CA GLU A 5 18.40 15.36 14.01
C GLU A 5 18.61 13.84 14.13
N ASP A 6 17.76 13.15 14.89
CA ASP A 6 17.78 11.68 15.03
C ASP A 6 17.25 10.92 13.79
N TRP A 7 16.60 11.62 12.85
CA TRP A 7 16.09 11.07 11.59
C TRP A 7 17.13 11.17 10.46
N VAL A 8 18.04 12.15 10.54
CA VAL A 8 19.06 12.44 9.52
C VAL A 8 20.20 11.42 9.55
N THR A 9 20.43 10.75 10.68
CA THR A 9 21.63 9.94 10.91
C THR A 9 21.53 8.46 10.50
N ASN A 10 20.39 7.96 10.00
CA ASN A 10 20.22 6.54 9.64
C ASN A 10 19.83 6.30 8.15
N THR A 11 20.59 6.97 7.27
CA THR A 11 21.37 6.45 6.12
C THR A 11 20.82 5.55 5.01
N GLU A 12 19.51 5.43 4.76
CA GLU A 12 19.07 4.91 3.43
C GLU A 12 18.13 5.86 2.68
N PHE A 13 17.13 6.42 3.36
CA PHE A 13 16.24 7.40 2.74
C PHE A 13 16.98 8.68 2.36
N PHE A 14 17.79 9.23 3.28
CA PHE A 14 18.59 10.42 2.98
C PHE A 14 19.79 10.12 2.10
N LYS A 15 20.30 8.88 2.05
CA LYS A 15 21.40 8.51 1.15
C LYS A 15 20.94 8.47 -0.31
N LEU A 16 19.74 7.92 -0.57
CA LEU A 16 19.06 7.97 -1.87
C LEU A 16 18.83 9.42 -2.35
N VAL A 17 18.54 10.33 -1.41
CA VAL A 17 18.29 11.75 -1.74
C VAL A 17 19.59 12.58 -1.79
N ASP A 18 20.62 12.24 -1.01
CA ASP A 18 21.98 12.83 -1.07
C ASP A 18 22.67 12.49 -2.40
N ASP A 19 22.58 11.22 -2.83
CA ASP A 19 23.16 10.72 -4.07
C ASP A 19 22.57 11.41 -5.31
N MET A 20 21.34 11.96 -5.20
CA MET A 20 20.67 12.68 -6.28
C MET A 20 20.99 14.19 -6.34
N LEU A 21 21.42 14.84 -5.24
CA LEU A 21 21.31 16.31 -5.13
C LEU A 21 22.54 17.06 -4.58
N GLY A 22 23.59 16.38 -4.09
CA GLY A 22 24.86 17.04 -3.72
C GLY A 22 24.84 17.86 -2.42
N PRO A 23 25.85 18.70 -2.11
CA PRO A 23 26.09 19.21 -0.75
C PRO A 23 25.24 20.38 -0.24
N GLN A 24 24.35 20.98 -1.05
CA GLN A 24 23.49 22.11 -0.63
C GLN A 24 22.11 21.67 -0.07
N THR A 25 22.01 20.41 0.34
CA THR A 25 20.72 19.70 0.32
C THR A 25 20.14 19.46 1.71
N ALA A 26 20.91 19.58 2.79
CA ALA A 26 20.45 19.26 4.15
C ALA A 26 19.23 20.08 4.63
N ASP A 27 19.24 21.42 4.47
CA ASP A 27 18.10 22.26 4.87
C ASP A 27 16.87 22.04 3.98
N ARG A 28 17.09 21.80 2.68
CA ARG A 28 16.03 21.45 1.72
C ARG A 28 15.43 20.08 2.02
N LEU A 29 16.26 19.14 2.47
CA LEU A 29 15.90 17.79 2.90
C LEU A 29 15.09 17.81 4.18
N ALA A 30 15.49 18.60 5.18
CA ALA A 30 14.75 18.77 6.41
C ALA A 30 13.36 19.38 6.14
N SER A 31 13.29 20.42 5.29
CA SER A 31 12.02 21.04 4.88
C SER A 31 11.12 20.09 4.07
N LEU A 32 11.71 19.28 3.18
CA LEU A 32 10.99 18.26 2.40
C LEU A 32 10.46 17.13 3.30
N ALA A 33 11.28 16.64 4.23
CA ALA A 33 10.89 15.62 5.19
C ALA A 33 9.75 16.11 6.09
N GLU A 34 9.82 17.35 6.58
CA GLU A 34 8.76 17.95 7.38
C GLU A 34 7.45 18.08 6.59
N THR A 35 7.54 18.42 5.31
CA THR A 35 6.40 18.49 4.40
C THR A 35 5.77 17.11 4.17
N ILE A 36 6.59 16.08 3.95
CA ILE A 36 6.13 14.69 3.77
C ILE A 36 5.45 14.19 5.05
N LEU A 37 6.04 14.43 6.22
CA LEU A 37 5.51 13.95 7.50
C LEU A 37 4.13 14.53 7.83
N LYS A 38 3.82 15.74 7.35
CA LYS A 38 2.51 16.38 7.51
C LYS A 38 1.44 15.83 6.56
N LYS A 39 1.81 15.09 5.51
CA LYS A 39 0.84 14.52 4.56
C LYS A 39 0.05 13.36 5.16
N THR A 40 -1.19 13.23 4.72
CA THR A 40 -2.02 12.06 4.98
C THR A 40 -1.53 10.89 4.12
N PRO A 41 -1.28 9.70 4.70
CA PRO A 41 -0.91 8.51 3.92
C PRO A 41 -1.96 8.12 2.88
N SER A 42 -1.52 7.75 1.68
CA SER A 42 -2.37 7.14 0.65
C SER A 42 -2.81 5.73 1.06
N GLU A 43 -3.83 5.17 0.41
CA GLU A 43 -4.27 3.80 0.71
C GLU A 43 -3.20 2.77 0.34
N GLN A 44 -2.46 2.99 -0.75
CA GLN A 44 -1.29 2.19 -1.12
C GLN A 44 -0.21 2.24 -0.03
N GLN A 45 0.12 3.43 0.47
CA GLN A 45 1.11 3.58 1.53
C GLN A 45 0.67 2.86 2.82
N LEU A 46 -0.61 2.94 3.17
CA LEU A 46 -1.15 2.19 4.32
C LEU A 46 -1.16 0.68 4.09
N ALA A 47 -1.45 0.20 2.88
CA ALA A 47 -1.44 -1.23 2.58
C ALA A 47 -0.02 -1.81 2.61
N ARG A 48 0.95 -1.10 2.04
CA ARG A 48 2.37 -1.48 2.13
C ARG A 48 2.84 -1.48 3.58
N PHE A 49 2.44 -0.48 4.35
CA PHE A 49 2.73 -0.41 5.77
C PHE A 49 2.11 -1.57 6.55
N ALA A 50 0.85 -1.90 6.28
CA ALA A 50 0.14 -3.05 6.85
C ALA A 50 0.87 -4.37 6.60
N ASN A 51 1.49 -4.51 5.42
CA ASN A 51 2.24 -5.71 5.06
C ASN A 51 3.50 -5.92 5.91
N GLN A 52 4.05 -4.85 6.50
CA GLN A 52 5.22 -4.92 7.37
C GLN A 52 4.88 -5.23 8.84
N LEU A 53 3.61 -5.21 9.21
CA LEU A 53 3.17 -5.37 10.60
C LEU A 53 2.65 -6.78 10.86
N THR A 54 2.86 -7.26 12.09
CA THR A 54 2.09 -8.40 12.62
C THR A 54 0.67 -7.95 13.01
N ASN A 55 -0.27 -8.89 13.20
CA ASN A 55 -1.61 -8.52 13.71
C ASN A 55 -1.52 -7.87 15.09
N SER A 56 -0.67 -8.39 15.97
CA SER A 56 -0.46 -7.84 17.32
C SER A 56 0.11 -6.43 17.28
N SER A 57 1.15 -6.19 16.47
CA SER A 57 1.72 -4.85 16.27
C SER A 57 0.68 -3.88 15.69
N CYS A 58 -0.05 -4.31 14.66
CA CYS A 58 -1.07 -3.48 14.03
C CYS A 58 -2.21 -3.14 14.98
N LYS A 59 -2.67 -4.10 15.79
CA LYS A 59 -3.68 -3.89 16.84
C LYS A 59 -3.22 -2.81 17.82
N ASN A 60 -2.04 -3.01 18.43
CA ASN A 60 -1.49 -2.07 19.40
C ASN A 60 -1.34 -0.67 18.81
N LEU A 61 -0.87 -0.59 17.57
CA LEU A 61 -0.72 0.67 16.84
C LEU A 61 -2.06 1.38 16.66
N VAL A 62 -3.07 0.71 16.13
CA VAL A 62 -4.37 1.37 15.85
C VAL A 62 -5.10 1.79 17.12
N LEU A 63 -4.94 1.06 18.23
CA LEU A 63 -5.45 1.45 19.54
C LEU A 63 -4.76 2.72 20.07
N HIS A 64 -3.43 2.83 19.94
CA HIS A 64 -2.70 4.06 20.29
C HIS A 64 -3.14 5.26 19.44
N LEU A 65 -3.36 5.01 18.16
CA LEU A 65 -3.92 5.96 17.20
C LEU A 65 -5.38 6.37 17.52
N GLY A 66 -6.02 5.68 18.47
CA GLY A 66 -7.32 6.02 19.03
C GLY A 66 -8.51 5.27 18.46
N LEU A 67 -8.29 4.21 17.67
CA LEU A 67 -9.39 3.27 17.37
C LEU A 67 -9.80 2.53 18.64
N GLU A 68 -11.07 2.14 18.72
CA GLU A 68 -11.61 1.44 19.86
C GLU A 68 -11.32 -0.06 19.74
N GLN A 69 -11.24 -0.76 20.88
CA GLN A 69 -11.07 -2.21 20.92
C GLN A 69 -12.16 -2.93 20.12
N LYS A 70 -13.39 -2.41 20.17
CA LYS A 70 -14.52 -2.89 19.38
C LYS A 70 -14.29 -2.79 17.87
N ASP A 71 -13.66 -1.70 17.39
CA ASP A 71 -13.40 -1.56 15.95
C ASP A 71 -12.49 -2.70 15.44
N TRP A 72 -11.51 -3.09 16.25
CA TRP A 72 -10.61 -4.19 15.93
C TRP A 72 -11.33 -5.53 15.93
N GLU A 73 -12.14 -5.80 16.95
CA GLU A 73 -12.92 -7.04 17.07
C GLU A 73 -13.90 -7.20 15.89
N ASP A 74 -14.62 -6.13 15.53
CA ASP A 74 -15.51 -6.12 14.37
C ASP A 74 -14.74 -6.49 13.08
N MET A 75 -13.47 -6.06 12.94
CA MET A 75 -12.63 -6.40 11.80
C MET A 75 -12.10 -7.84 11.82
N GLU A 76 -11.73 -8.36 13.01
CA GLU A 76 -11.35 -9.77 13.15
C GLU A 76 -12.51 -10.70 12.77
N ASP A 77 -13.73 -10.37 13.19
CA ASP A 77 -14.93 -11.13 12.87
C ASP A 77 -15.31 -11.04 11.38
N CYS A 78 -15.19 -9.85 10.77
CA CYS A 78 -15.52 -9.69 9.34
C CYS A 78 -14.52 -10.36 8.40
N TYR A 79 -13.26 -10.47 8.82
CA TYR A 79 -12.15 -10.92 7.96
C TYR A 79 -11.39 -12.11 8.57
N THR A 80 -12.10 -13.00 9.27
CA THR A 80 -11.53 -14.17 9.95
C THR A 80 -10.59 -14.97 9.05
N GLY A 81 -9.37 -15.23 9.54
CA GLY A 81 -8.35 -15.97 8.80
C GLY A 81 -7.60 -15.16 7.74
N MET A 82 -7.95 -13.89 7.53
CA MET A 82 -7.33 -13.02 6.52
C MET A 82 -6.47 -11.93 7.18
N SER A 83 -5.37 -12.33 7.81
CA SER A 83 -4.51 -11.46 8.63
C SER A 83 -4.10 -10.15 7.97
N LEU A 84 -3.60 -10.18 6.72
CA LEU A 84 -3.22 -8.95 6.03
C LEU A 84 -4.42 -8.03 5.78
N ILE A 85 -5.57 -8.60 5.43
CA ILE A 85 -6.80 -7.85 5.18
C ILE A 85 -7.24 -7.13 6.45
N ILE A 86 -7.22 -7.79 7.60
CA ILE A 86 -7.53 -7.18 8.90
C ILE A 86 -6.66 -5.94 9.11
N ARG A 87 -5.34 -6.03 8.89
CA ARG A 87 -4.41 -4.91 9.09
C ARG A 87 -4.66 -3.74 8.13
N ILE A 88 -4.89 -4.03 6.85
CA ILE A 88 -5.24 -3.02 5.83
C ILE A 88 -6.53 -2.29 6.25
N MET A 89 -7.55 -3.06 6.65
CA MET A 89 -8.85 -2.52 7.04
C MET A 89 -8.77 -1.70 8.31
N ALA A 90 -7.93 -2.09 9.28
CA ALA A 90 -7.72 -1.36 10.52
C ALA A 90 -7.07 0.01 10.28
N LEU A 91 -6.02 0.05 9.46
CA LEU A 91 -5.36 1.31 9.10
C LEU A 91 -6.27 2.21 8.24
N HIS A 92 -7.06 1.63 7.33
CA HIS A 92 -8.06 2.38 6.56
C HIS A 92 -9.19 2.91 7.46
N CYS A 93 -9.68 2.11 8.41
CA CYS A 93 -10.65 2.54 9.42
C CYS A 93 -10.10 3.69 10.24
N TRP A 94 -8.84 3.61 10.70
CA TRP A 94 -8.19 4.73 11.36
C TRP A 94 -8.16 5.97 10.47
N LYS A 95 -7.78 5.86 9.19
CA LYS A 95 -7.69 7.00 8.28
C LYS A 95 -9.03 7.71 8.08
N THR A 96 -10.14 6.96 8.06
CA THR A 96 -11.47 7.46 7.69
C THR A 96 -12.36 7.80 8.89
N LYS A 97 -12.21 7.10 10.02
CA LYS A 97 -13.02 7.33 11.22
C LYS A 97 -12.61 8.64 11.91
N ARG A 98 -13.61 9.47 12.22
CA ARG A 98 -13.42 10.67 13.05
C ARG A 98 -13.21 10.27 14.50
N ILE A 99 -12.01 10.52 15.03
CA ILE A 99 -11.65 10.18 16.41
C ILE A 99 -11.57 11.48 17.21
N LYS A 100 -12.43 11.63 18.22
CA LYS A 100 -12.54 12.85 19.01
C LYS A 100 -11.25 13.10 19.80
N GLY A 101 -10.72 14.33 19.74
CA GLY A 101 -9.54 14.74 20.50
C GLY A 101 -8.19 14.21 20.00
N LYS A 102 -8.15 13.58 18.82
CA LYS A 102 -6.90 13.08 18.20
C LYS A 102 -6.41 14.03 17.10
N PRO A 103 -5.07 14.09 16.88
CA PRO A 103 -4.47 14.96 15.86
C PRO A 103 -4.85 14.54 14.43
N THR A 104 -4.53 15.42 13.47
CA THR A 104 -4.70 15.16 12.04
C THR A 104 -4.06 13.84 11.63
N LYS A 105 -4.74 13.08 10.75
CA LYS A 105 -4.22 11.83 10.19
C LYS A 105 -3.03 12.15 9.29
N SER A 106 -1.83 11.81 9.73
CA SER A 106 -0.58 12.14 9.03
C SER A 106 0.47 11.06 9.25
N PHE A 107 1.55 11.11 8.47
CA PHE A 107 2.74 10.29 8.71
C PHE A 107 3.40 10.58 10.07
N CYS A 108 3.36 11.83 10.54
CA CYS A 108 3.82 12.20 11.87
C CYS A 108 3.04 11.44 12.96
N THR A 109 1.71 11.41 12.85
CA THR A 109 0.85 10.70 13.81
C THR A 109 1.12 9.19 13.80
N LEU A 110 1.40 8.59 12.63
CA LEU A 110 1.81 7.18 12.54
C LEU A 110 3.17 6.94 13.19
N LEU A 111 4.15 7.82 12.95
CA LEU A 111 5.49 7.73 13.52
C LEU A 111 5.46 7.83 15.04
N ASP A 112 4.68 8.76 15.58
CA ASP A 112 4.54 8.93 17.04
C ASP A 112 3.87 7.70 17.68
N ALA A 113 2.87 7.11 17.02
CA ALA A 113 2.24 5.89 17.49
C ALA A 113 3.18 4.67 17.41
N LEU A 114 4.00 4.57 16.35
CA LEU A 114 5.03 3.54 16.21
C LEU A 114 6.06 3.60 17.36
N LYS A 115 6.51 4.81 17.71
CA LYS A 115 7.40 5.02 18.86
C LYS A 115 6.77 4.55 20.17
N ALA A 116 5.46 4.71 20.33
CA ALA A 116 4.75 4.30 21.53
C ALA A 116 4.58 2.77 21.65
N VAL A 117 4.62 2.04 20.53
CA VAL A 117 4.45 0.57 20.52
C VAL A 117 5.76 -0.21 20.36
N ASP A 118 6.91 0.47 20.49
CA ASP A 118 8.26 -0.10 20.35
C ASP A 118 8.49 -0.88 19.06
N ASP A 119 7.84 -0.45 17.96
CA ASP A 119 8.00 -1.07 16.64
C ASP A 119 9.02 -0.27 15.80
N THR A 120 9.72 -0.98 14.93
CA THR A 120 10.93 -0.51 14.25
C THR A 120 10.65 0.71 13.37
N ARG A 121 11.31 1.84 13.66
CA ARG A 121 11.14 3.12 12.92
C ARG A 121 11.41 3.01 11.41
N HIS A 122 12.18 1.99 10.98
CA HIS A 122 12.52 1.73 9.58
C HIS A 122 11.33 1.31 8.69
N LEU A 123 10.18 0.95 9.28
CA LEU A 123 9.01 0.52 8.51
C LEU A 123 8.44 1.62 7.60
N LEU A 124 8.51 2.89 8.04
CA LEU A 124 8.06 4.01 7.21
C LEU A 124 9.03 4.30 6.05
N CYS A 125 10.32 3.96 6.15
CA CYS A 125 11.24 4.16 5.03
C CYS A 125 10.94 3.19 3.88
N LYS A 126 10.49 1.97 4.19
CA LYS A 126 10.16 0.94 3.19
C LYS A 126 8.94 1.29 2.34
N ILE A 127 7.98 2.06 2.86
CA ILE A 127 6.78 2.43 2.11
C ILE A 127 7.00 3.58 1.11
N PHE A 128 8.08 4.35 1.29
CA PHE A 128 8.48 5.43 0.39
C PHE A 128 9.51 4.98 -0.65
N ARG A 129 10.04 3.75 -0.57
CA ARG A 129 10.80 3.19 -1.69
C ARG A 129 9.85 3.04 -2.88
N GLU A 130 10.15 3.78 -3.93
CA GLU A 130 9.59 3.55 -5.25
C GLU A 130 10.49 2.51 -5.91
N ASP A 131 9.95 1.32 -6.21
CA ASP A 131 10.70 0.31 -6.94
C ASP A 131 10.95 0.83 -8.36
N THR A 132 12.21 1.19 -8.62
CA THR A 132 12.72 1.71 -9.89
C THR A 132 12.97 0.61 -10.92
N ASP A 133 12.96 -0.66 -10.52
CA ASP A 133 13.54 -1.76 -11.29
C ASP A 133 12.73 -2.13 -12.55
N LEU A 134 11.45 -1.74 -12.63
CA LEU A 134 10.65 -1.88 -13.85
C LEU A 134 10.76 -0.68 -14.81
N LEU A 135 11.30 0.46 -14.38
CA LEU A 135 11.41 1.68 -15.22
C LEU A 135 12.33 1.48 -16.44
N ASP A 136 13.20 0.47 -16.41
CA ASP A 136 14.13 0.17 -17.50
C ASP A 136 13.50 -0.59 -18.69
N ILE A 137 12.22 -0.97 -18.60
CA ILE A 137 11.54 -1.70 -19.69
C ILE A 137 10.70 -0.72 -20.53
N ALA A 138 11.36 -0.03 -21.47
CA ALA A 138 10.72 0.84 -22.46
C ALA A 138 10.12 0.05 -23.64
N ASP A 139 9.28 -0.96 -23.38
CA ASP A 139 8.49 -1.63 -24.44
C ASP A 139 7.12 -0.96 -24.58
N VAL A 140 6.81 -0.49 -25.80
CA VAL A 140 5.53 0.14 -26.15
C VAL A 140 4.34 -0.76 -25.82
N ARG A 141 4.50 -2.09 -25.91
CA ARG A 141 3.46 -3.07 -25.59
C ARG A 141 3.05 -3.01 -24.12
N LEU A 142 3.96 -2.63 -23.21
CA LEU A 142 3.63 -2.49 -21.79
C LEU A 142 2.78 -1.24 -21.51
N GLN A 143 2.70 -0.29 -22.44
CA GLN A 143 1.85 0.90 -22.33
C GLN A 143 0.42 0.67 -22.86
N GLU A 144 0.15 -0.51 -23.41
CA GLU A 144 -1.18 -0.92 -23.86
C GLU A 144 -2.09 -1.31 -22.69
N VAL A 145 -3.40 -1.23 -22.92
CA VAL A 145 -4.41 -1.69 -21.97
C VAL A 145 -4.55 -3.21 -22.10
N PRO A 146 -4.50 -3.99 -21.01
CA PRO A 146 -4.64 -5.44 -21.11
C PRO A 146 -6.01 -5.82 -21.66
N ASN A 147 -6.01 -6.78 -22.59
CA ASN A 147 -7.25 -7.33 -23.15
C ASN A 147 -8.01 -8.16 -22.10
N ASP A 148 -9.27 -8.52 -22.41
CA ASP A 148 -10.11 -9.25 -21.46
C ASP A 148 -9.59 -10.67 -21.20
N ASP A 149 -8.97 -11.32 -22.18
CA ASP A 149 -8.42 -12.68 -22.01
C ASP A 149 -7.31 -12.71 -20.95
N VAL A 150 -6.40 -11.74 -20.97
CA VAL A 150 -5.32 -11.58 -19.98
C VAL A 150 -5.90 -11.34 -18.59
N LEU A 151 -6.91 -10.47 -18.48
CA LEU A 151 -7.53 -10.17 -17.18
C LEU A 151 -8.38 -11.33 -16.65
N ASN A 152 -8.99 -12.13 -17.51
CA ASN A 152 -9.74 -13.31 -17.11
C ASN A 152 -8.82 -14.48 -16.74
N GLY A 153 -7.63 -14.57 -17.33
CA GLY A 153 -6.62 -15.58 -16.99
C GLY A 153 -5.86 -15.31 -15.68
N LEU A 154 -5.74 -14.05 -15.27
CA LEU A 154 -5.01 -13.66 -14.06
C LEU A 154 -5.58 -14.22 -12.75
N PRO A 155 -6.89 -14.17 -12.46
CA PRO A 155 -7.45 -14.67 -11.20
C PRO A 155 -7.07 -16.10 -10.86
N SER A 156 -6.91 -16.99 -11.84
CA SER A 156 -6.48 -18.38 -11.61
C SER A 156 -5.04 -18.51 -11.14
N ASN A 157 -4.21 -17.48 -11.36
CA ASN A 157 -2.80 -17.40 -10.98
C ASN A 157 -2.57 -16.53 -9.74
N LEU A 158 -3.64 -15.92 -9.23
CA LEU A 158 -3.59 -14.99 -8.10
C LEU A 158 -4.29 -15.63 -6.91
N GLY A 159 -3.54 -15.88 -5.84
CA GLY A 159 -4.10 -16.34 -4.56
C GLY A 159 -5.00 -15.28 -3.91
N ASN A 160 -5.16 -15.36 -2.58
CA ASN A 160 -5.99 -14.41 -1.81
C ASN A 160 -5.32 -13.03 -1.66
N CYS A 161 -5.18 -12.30 -2.75
CA CYS A 161 -4.47 -11.02 -2.84
C CYS A 161 -5.32 -9.90 -3.47
N ALA A 162 -6.59 -10.17 -3.75
CA ALA A 162 -7.51 -9.28 -4.47
C ALA A 162 -7.53 -7.86 -3.88
N ILE A 163 -7.52 -7.74 -2.56
CA ILE A 163 -7.52 -6.45 -1.86
C ILE A 163 -6.20 -5.72 -2.07
N GLN A 164 -5.07 -6.37 -1.82
CA GLN A 164 -3.75 -5.72 -1.93
C GLN A 164 -3.48 -5.31 -3.38
N LEU A 165 -3.80 -6.19 -4.34
CA LEU A 165 -3.68 -5.88 -5.76
C LEU A 165 -4.59 -4.73 -6.18
N GLY A 166 -5.87 -4.75 -5.76
CA GLY A 166 -6.80 -3.65 -6.05
C GLY A 166 -6.28 -2.30 -5.55
N ILE A 167 -5.73 -2.27 -4.33
CA ILE A 167 -5.13 -1.06 -3.75
C ILE A 167 -3.91 -0.60 -4.55
N GLU A 168 -3.00 -1.51 -4.89
CA GLU A 168 -1.81 -1.18 -5.71
C GLU A 168 -2.17 -0.68 -7.11
N LEU A 169 -3.27 -1.18 -7.68
CA LEU A 169 -3.85 -0.71 -8.94
C LEU A 169 -4.58 0.65 -8.82
N GLY A 170 -4.72 1.19 -7.60
CA GLY A 170 -5.36 2.47 -7.34
C GLY A 170 -6.88 2.40 -7.15
N ILE A 171 -7.45 1.21 -6.97
CA ILE A 171 -8.85 1.06 -6.57
C ILE A 171 -8.98 1.35 -5.08
N THR A 172 -9.98 2.15 -4.72
CA THR A 172 -10.20 2.53 -3.32
C THR A 172 -10.64 1.33 -2.47
N VAL A 173 -10.23 1.32 -1.21
CA VAL A 173 -10.62 0.28 -0.22
C VAL A 173 -12.14 0.16 -0.13
N SER A 174 -12.88 1.28 -0.19
CA SER A 174 -14.35 1.26 -0.20
C SER A 174 -14.92 0.51 -1.41
N SER A 175 -14.40 0.77 -2.62
CA SER A 175 -14.86 0.07 -3.82
C SER A 175 -14.52 -1.42 -3.79
N ILE A 176 -13.37 -1.79 -3.20
CA ILE A 176 -12.98 -3.18 -3.00
C ILE A 176 -13.94 -3.86 -2.02
N LYS A 177 -14.28 -3.22 -0.89
CA LYS A 177 -15.23 -3.76 0.11
C LYS A 177 -16.56 -4.13 -0.52
N GLU A 178 -17.11 -3.30 -1.41
CA GLU A 178 -18.35 -3.62 -2.13
C GLU A 178 -18.24 -4.91 -2.93
N SER A 179 -17.09 -5.16 -3.58
CA SER A 179 -16.83 -6.39 -4.32
C SER A 179 -16.72 -7.61 -3.42
N LEU A 180 -16.05 -7.47 -2.26
CA LEU A 180 -15.93 -8.56 -1.28
C LEU A 180 -17.29 -8.98 -0.71
N VAL A 181 -18.16 -8.00 -0.43
CA VAL A 181 -19.51 -8.25 0.08
C VAL A 181 -20.37 -8.91 -1.00
N ARG A 182 -20.30 -8.44 -2.25
CA ARG A 182 -21.10 -8.98 -3.37
C ARG A 182 -20.71 -10.41 -3.70
N HIS A 183 -19.41 -10.72 -3.69
CA HIS A 183 -18.86 -12.02 -4.06
C HIS A 183 -18.24 -12.72 -2.85
N HIS A 184 -19.01 -12.81 -1.75
CA HIS A 184 -18.53 -13.41 -0.52
C HIS A 184 -18.05 -14.85 -0.74
N LYS A 185 -16.81 -15.14 -0.32
CA LYS A 185 -16.09 -16.43 -0.50
C LYS A 185 -15.71 -16.82 -1.93
N ASP A 186 -16.12 -16.07 -2.96
CA ASP A 186 -15.72 -16.31 -4.35
C ASP A 186 -14.53 -15.42 -4.73
N MET A 187 -13.32 -15.89 -4.39
CA MET A 187 -12.08 -15.14 -4.63
C MET A 187 -11.85 -14.84 -6.12
N TYR A 188 -12.27 -15.75 -7.00
CA TYR A 188 -12.13 -15.57 -8.45
C TYR A 188 -12.99 -14.40 -8.93
N GLN A 189 -14.26 -14.34 -8.50
CA GLN A 189 -15.16 -13.24 -8.86
C GLN A 189 -14.72 -11.92 -8.22
N GLN A 190 -14.26 -11.95 -6.96
CA GLN A 190 -13.69 -10.76 -6.30
C GLN A 190 -12.53 -10.18 -7.12
N MET A 191 -11.58 -11.02 -7.53
CA MET A 191 -10.43 -10.60 -8.33
C MET A 191 -10.85 -10.09 -9.70
N SER A 192 -11.71 -10.84 -10.40
CA SER A 192 -12.20 -10.48 -11.73
C SER A 192 -12.93 -9.13 -11.73
N GLU A 193 -13.74 -8.87 -10.70
CA GLU A 193 -14.44 -7.59 -10.57
C GLU A 193 -13.45 -6.44 -10.29
N ILE A 194 -12.45 -6.65 -9.43
CA ILE A 194 -11.42 -5.64 -9.15
C ILE A 194 -10.63 -5.28 -10.41
N LEU A 195 -10.20 -6.28 -11.19
CA LEU A 195 -9.49 -6.06 -12.45
C LEU A 195 -10.37 -5.32 -13.48
N ARG A 196 -11.66 -5.64 -13.55
CA ARG A 196 -12.63 -4.96 -14.43
C ARG A 196 -12.86 -3.50 -14.00
N LYS A 197 -12.97 -3.25 -12.69
CA LYS A 197 -13.07 -1.89 -12.12
C LYS A 197 -11.82 -1.08 -12.46
N TRP A 198 -10.63 -1.67 -12.31
CA TRP A 198 -9.38 -1.01 -12.65
C TRP A 198 -9.25 -0.70 -14.14
N LYS A 199 -9.56 -1.66 -15.03
CA LYS A 199 -9.59 -1.44 -16.48
C LYS A 199 -10.54 -0.30 -16.89
N SER A 200 -11.61 -0.10 -16.14
CA SER A 200 -12.61 0.95 -16.41
C SER A 200 -12.29 2.28 -15.73
N SER A 201 -11.21 2.37 -14.94
CA SER A 201 -10.85 3.58 -14.21
C SER A 201 -10.43 4.70 -15.14
N ARG A 202 -10.89 5.92 -14.86
CA ARG A 202 -10.52 7.14 -15.59
C ARG A 202 -9.41 7.94 -14.92
N GLU A 203 -9.12 7.65 -13.65
CA GLU A 203 -8.11 8.38 -12.88
C GLU A 203 -6.69 8.01 -13.31
N VAL A 204 -6.52 6.74 -13.71
CA VAL A 204 -5.23 6.15 -14.04
C VAL A 204 -5.40 5.30 -15.29
N LYS A 205 -4.55 5.53 -16.31
CA LYS A 205 -4.51 4.66 -17.50
C LYS A 205 -4.13 3.24 -17.08
N PRO A 206 -4.99 2.22 -17.30
CA PRO A 206 -4.73 0.85 -16.86
C PRO A 206 -3.83 0.14 -17.86
N THR A 207 -2.51 0.29 -17.70
CA THR A 207 -1.53 -0.31 -18.61
C THR A 207 -1.00 -1.64 -18.08
N ILE A 208 -0.52 -2.51 -18.97
CA ILE A 208 0.16 -3.76 -18.60
C ILE A 208 1.35 -3.47 -17.67
N TYR A 209 2.11 -2.41 -17.93
CA TYR A 209 3.21 -1.95 -17.07
C TYR A 209 2.76 -1.74 -15.62
N ARG A 210 1.64 -1.02 -15.42
CA ARG A 210 1.11 -0.77 -14.07
C ARG A 210 0.60 -2.04 -13.41
N LEU A 211 0.05 -2.97 -14.19
CA LEU A 211 -0.37 -4.27 -13.70
C LEU A 211 0.82 -5.10 -13.22
N MET A 212 1.91 -5.13 -14.00
CA MET A 212 3.15 -5.82 -13.63
C MET A 212 3.77 -5.22 -12.36
N LEU A 213 3.87 -3.89 -12.27
CA LEU A 213 4.31 -3.20 -11.04
C LEU A 213 3.46 -3.56 -9.83
N ALA A 214 2.14 -3.58 -9.99
CA ALA A 214 1.24 -3.92 -8.88
C ALA A 214 1.40 -5.39 -8.48
N LEU A 215 1.57 -6.31 -9.43
CA LEU A 215 1.77 -7.73 -9.17
C LEU A 215 3.11 -8.05 -8.50
N GLU A 216 4.17 -7.34 -8.89
CA GLU A 216 5.47 -7.40 -8.23
C GLU A 216 5.37 -6.99 -6.75
N ARG A 217 4.68 -5.88 -6.47
CA ARG A 217 4.51 -5.38 -5.09
C ARG A 217 3.63 -6.26 -4.20
N VAL A 218 2.75 -7.02 -4.81
CA VAL A 218 1.87 -7.95 -4.09
C VAL A 218 2.57 -9.31 -3.89
N ASP A 219 3.72 -9.52 -4.54
CA ASP A 219 4.53 -10.75 -4.50
C ASP A 219 3.68 -12.00 -4.78
N THR A 220 3.09 -12.03 -5.97
CA THR A 220 2.22 -13.13 -6.41
C THR A 220 2.68 -13.69 -7.74
N GLY A 221 2.40 -14.98 -7.99
CA GLY A 221 2.74 -15.67 -9.24
C GLY A 221 2.11 -15.07 -10.51
N GLY A 222 1.24 -14.06 -10.40
CA GLY A 222 0.69 -13.36 -11.55
C GLY A 222 1.70 -12.55 -12.35
N LEU A 223 2.83 -12.13 -11.75
CA LEU A 223 3.89 -11.44 -12.48
C LEU A 223 4.52 -12.36 -13.54
N ASP A 224 4.85 -13.60 -13.16
CA ASP A 224 5.46 -14.58 -14.07
C ASP A 224 4.52 -14.93 -15.23
N TYR A 225 3.22 -15.05 -14.95
CA TYR A 225 2.20 -15.21 -15.98
C TYR A 225 2.24 -14.08 -17.04
N LEU A 226 2.36 -12.81 -16.60
CA LEU A 226 2.46 -11.68 -17.54
C LEU A 226 3.81 -11.64 -18.25
N LYS A 227 4.91 -12.02 -17.59
CA LYS A 227 6.23 -12.11 -18.22
C LYS A 227 6.23 -13.15 -19.36
N GLY A 228 5.58 -14.29 -19.19
CA GLY A 228 5.44 -15.29 -20.25
C GLY A 228 4.69 -14.79 -21.49
N ILE A 229 3.66 -13.95 -21.29
CA ILE A 229 2.86 -13.41 -22.39
C ILE A 229 3.59 -12.27 -23.12
N TYR A 230 4.18 -11.34 -22.36
CA TYR A 230 4.65 -10.06 -22.90
C TYR A 230 6.17 -9.98 -23.08
N LEU A 231 6.94 -10.74 -22.30
CA LEU A 231 8.41 -10.73 -22.33
C LEU A 231 9.01 -12.04 -22.86
N GLY A 232 8.20 -13.08 -23.08
CA GLY A 232 8.66 -14.38 -23.60
C GLY A 232 9.60 -15.13 -22.66
N GLN A 233 9.47 -14.88 -21.35
CA GLN A 233 10.24 -15.53 -20.27
C GLN A 233 9.45 -16.65 -19.61
#